data_AF-A0AAW2Q0R5-F1
#
_entry.id   AF-A0AAW2Q0R5-F1
#
_cell.length_a   1.000
_cell.length_b   1.000
_cell.length_c   1.000
_cell.angle_alpha   90.00
_cell.angle_beta   90.00
_cell.angle_gamma   90.00
#
_symmetry.space_group_name_H-M   'P 1'
#
loop_
_entity.id
_entity.type
_entity.pdbx_description
1 polymer ?
#
loop_
_entity_poly.entity_id
_entity_poly.type
_entity_poly.pdbx_seq_one_letter_code
_entity_poly.pdbx_strand_id
1 'polypeptide(L)'
;MKSHDCHVFMQKLIPIAFRKMLPESVWSSLTEISLLFKIICSTTLDVVKVQELEDKVATILCNLKKIFPPSFFDSIDHLIVHLLYEARVGGLVQCRWMYLFEGSFQNELYEHYDSEDPIIEELVATQFKDWFKRHGAGTSRTANSESDEEPDEDSFDEDYETEDNNYD
;
A
#
# COMPACT_ATOMS: atom_id res chain seq x y z
N MET A 1 8.97 -6.20 -20.24
CA MET A 1 8.58 -6.81 -18.95
C MET A 1 7.23 -6.23 -18.59
N LYS A 2 6.20 -7.05 -18.33
CA LYS A 2 4.90 -6.50 -17.92
C LYS A 2 5.00 -6.02 -16.47
N SER A 3 4.19 -5.03 -16.07
CA SER A 3 4.17 -4.51 -14.69
C SER A 3 3.97 -5.61 -13.64
N HIS A 4 3.17 -6.63 -13.99
CA HIS A 4 2.99 -7.84 -13.21
C HIS A 4 4.31 -8.56 -12.88
N ASP A 5 5.19 -8.71 -13.86
CA ASP A 5 6.48 -9.39 -13.67
C ASP A 5 7.40 -8.59 -12.75
N CYS A 6 7.40 -7.26 -12.89
CA CYS A 6 8.13 -6.35 -12.00
C CYS A 6 7.63 -6.46 -10.56
N HIS A 7 6.30 -6.52 -10.37
CA HIS A 7 5.69 -6.62 -9.05
C HIS A 7 6.03 -7.95 -8.36
N VAL A 8 5.91 -9.08 -9.08
CA VAL A 8 6.32 -10.40 -8.57
C VAL A 8 7.82 -10.42 -8.24
N PHE A 9 8.63 -9.78 -9.08
CA PHE A 9 10.06 -9.68 -8.86
C PHE A 9 10.40 -8.94 -7.54
N MET A 10 9.80 -7.76 -7.34
CA MET A 10 10.00 -6.93 -6.15
C MET A 10 9.56 -7.64 -4.86
N GLN A 11 8.46 -8.39 -4.89
CA GLN A 11 7.91 -9.06 -3.71
C GLN A 11 8.62 -10.35 -3.32
N LYS A 12 9.06 -11.14 -4.31
CA LYS A 12 9.42 -12.55 -4.08
C LYS A 12 10.79 -12.93 -4.61
N LEU A 13 11.22 -12.36 -5.73
CA LEU A 13 12.43 -12.83 -6.40
C LEU A 13 13.69 -12.14 -5.89
N ILE A 14 13.63 -10.87 -5.49
CA ILE A 14 14.79 -10.15 -4.95
C ILE A 14 15.47 -10.90 -3.79
N PRO A 15 14.75 -11.35 -2.73
CA PRO A 15 15.39 -12.02 -1.60
C PRO A 15 16.01 -13.37 -1.98
N ILE A 16 15.45 -14.06 -2.98
CA ILE A 16 15.87 -15.40 -3.39
C ILE A 16 17.04 -15.32 -4.38
N ALA A 17 16.91 -14.48 -5.40
CA ALA A 17 17.88 -14.35 -6.48
C ALA A 17 19.22 -13.81 -5.98
N PHE A 18 19.20 -12.85 -5.06
CA PHE A 18 20.41 -12.15 -4.64
C PHE A 18 21.05 -12.68 -3.36
N ARG A 19 20.47 -13.70 -2.70
CA ARG A 19 20.92 -14.21 -1.40
C ARG A 19 22.40 -14.57 -1.31
N LYS A 20 22.96 -15.12 -2.38
CA LYS A 20 24.37 -15.53 -2.45
C LYS A 20 25.23 -14.59 -3.31
N MET A 21 24.62 -13.55 -3.88
CA MET A 21 25.27 -12.65 -4.83
C MET A 21 25.67 -11.32 -4.19
N LEU A 22 24.98 -10.90 -3.13
CA LEU A 22 25.20 -9.61 -2.48
C LEU A 22 25.76 -9.79 -1.06
N PRO A 23 26.51 -8.80 -0.55
CA PRO A 23 26.88 -8.75 0.86
C PRO A 23 25.65 -8.81 1.76
N GLU A 24 25.79 -9.42 2.93
CA GLU A 24 24.67 -9.68 3.85
C GLU A 24 23.92 -8.39 4.24
N SER A 25 24.63 -7.29 4.46
CA SER A 25 24.03 -5.98 4.76
C SER A 25 23.16 -5.44 3.61
N VAL A 26 23.60 -5.64 2.37
CA VAL A 26 22.88 -5.22 1.17
C VAL A 26 21.67 -6.11 0.94
N TRP A 27 21.86 -7.42 1.05
CA TRP A 27 20.79 -8.40 0.89
C TRP A 27 19.70 -8.27 1.95
N SER A 28 20.06 -7.99 3.22
CA SER A 28 19.10 -7.75 4.29
C SER A 28 18.20 -6.56 3.98
N SER A 29 18.80 -5.43 3.58
CA SER A 29 18.06 -4.21 3.21
C SER A 29 17.12 -4.43 2.02
N LEU A 30 17.57 -5.19 1.01
CA LEU A 30 16.73 -5.59 -0.13
C LEU A 30 15.60 -6.54 0.27
N THR A 31 15.83 -7.39 1.26
CA THR A 31 14.82 -8.32 1.77
C THR A 31 13.75 -7.61 2.59
N GLU A 32 14.14 -6.61 3.39
CA GLU A 32 13.22 -5.77 4.16
C GLU A 32 12.26 -5.01 3.23
N ILE A 33 12.77 -4.41 2.15
CA ILE A 33 11.92 -3.71 1.19
C ILE A 33 11.00 -4.66 0.42
N SER A 34 11.47 -5.86 0.05
CA SER A 34 10.62 -6.89 -0.56
C SER A 34 9.50 -7.35 0.38
N LEU A 35 9.80 -7.50 1.66
CA LEU A 35 8.82 -7.87 2.68
C LEU A 35 7.76 -6.78 2.86
N LEU A 36 8.18 -5.51 2.88
CA LEU A 36 7.30 -4.36 2.92
C LEU A 36 6.31 -4.38 1.74
N PHE A 37 6.79 -4.52 0.50
CA PHE A 37 5.92 -4.59 -0.68
C PHE A 37 4.99 -5.81 -0.64
N LYS A 38 5.47 -6.94 -0.12
CA LYS A 38 4.64 -8.15 0.05
C LYS A 38 3.47 -7.92 1.02
N ILE A 39 3.68 -7.18 2.11
CA ILE A 39 2.64 -6.90 3.10
C ILE A 39 1.64 -5.88 2.56
N ILE A 40 2.11 -4.77 1.98
CA ILE A 40 1.24 -3.72 1.43
C ILE A 40 0.38 -4.24 0.27
N CYS A 41 0.98 -5.09 -0.57
CA CYS A 41 0.30 -5.67 -1.71
C CYS A 41 -0.15 -7.11 -1.42
N SER A 42 -0.46 -7.43 -0.16
CA SER A 42 -1.16 -8.65 0.21
C SER A 42 -2.64 -8.54 -0.16
N THR A 43 -3.30 -9.67 -0.40
CA THR A 43 -4.75 -9.73 -0.61
C THR A 43 -5.53 -9.57 0.70
N THR A 44 -4.84 -9.66 1.84
CA THR A 44 -5.38 -9.40 3.18
C THR A 44 -4.51 -8.34 3.87
N LEU A 45 -5.15 -7.38 4.53
CA LEU A 45 -4.46 -6.32 5.26
C LEU A 45 -4.48 -6.62 6.75
N ASP A 46 -3.30 -6.70 7.35
CA ASP A 46 -3.13 -6.82 8.80
C ASP A 46 -2.67 -5.44 9.30
N VAL A 47 -3.60 -4.71 9.92
CA VAL A 47 -3.38 -3.31 10.34
C VAL A 47 -2.23 -3.21 11.34
N VAL A 48 -2.09 -4.20 12.24
CA VAL A 48 -0.99 -4.25 13.22
C VAL A 48 0.35 -4.35 12.51
N LYS A 49 0.46 -5.25 11.52
CA LYS A 49 1.69 -5.36 10.71
C LYS A 49 2.00 -4.11 9.89
N VAL A 50 0.97 -3.43 9.38
CA VAL A 50 1.16 -2.17 8.64
C VAL A 50 1.67 -1.09 9.57
N GLN A 51 1.16 -0.99 10.79
CA GLN A 51 1.60 -0.02 11.76
C GLN A 51 3.04 -0.27 12.23
N GLU A 52 3.41 -1.53 12.49
CA GLU A 52 4.81 -1.89 12.75
C GLU A 52 5.74 -1.53 11.58
N LEU A 53 5.25 -1.63 10.34
CA LEU A 53 6.00 -1.24 9.15
C LEU A 53 6.12 0.28 9.02
N GLU A 54 5.08 1.05 9.34
CA GLU A 54 5.15 2.51 9.40
C GLU A 54 6.24 2.99 10.36
N ASP A 55 6.39 2.34 11.53
CA ASP A 55 7.45 2.67 12.48
C ASP A 55 8.85 2.32 11.95
N LYS A 56 8.95 1.21 11.20
CA LYS A 56 10.22 0.70 10.67
C LYS A 56 10.62 1.31 9.33
N VAL A 57 9.69 1.93 8.59
CA VAL A 57 9.89 2.36 7.19
C VAL A 57 11.06 3.33 7.04
N ALA A 58 11.21 4.28 7.97
CA ALA A 58 12.30 5.25 7.94
C ALA A 58 13.67 4.56 8.03
N THR A 59 13.78 3.52 8.86
CA THR A 59 15.00 2.72 9.01
C THR A 59 15.29 1.91 7.75
N ILE A 60 14.27 1.25 7.18
CA ILE A 60 14.39 0.45 5.95
C ILE A 60 14.87 1.34 4.79
N LEU A 61 14.22 2.50 4.58
CA LEU A 61 14.59 3.45 3.54
C LEU A 61 16.00 4.02 3.75
N CYS A 62 16.36 4.36 4.98
CA CYS A 62 17.71 4.84 5.31
C CYS A 62 18.79 3.80 4.99
N ASN A 63 18.55 2.52 5.29
CA ASN A 63 19.47 1.45 4.95
C ASN A 63 19.57 1.24 3.44
N LEU A 64 18.46 1.36 2.72
CA LEU A 64 18.43 1.25 1.26
C LEU A 64 19.18 2.41 0.57
N LYS A 65 19.04 3.65 1.06
CA LYS A 65 19.75 4.83 0.56
C LYS A 65 21.27 4.76 0.70
N LYS A 66 21.78 4.01 1.68
CA LYS A 66 23.23 3.79 1.83
C LYS A 66 23.80 2.92 0.72
N ILE A 67 22.96 2.14 0.04
CA ILE A 67 23.36 1.16 -0.96
C ILE A 67 23.29 1.75 -2.37
N PHE A 68 22.25 2.52 -2.67
CA PHE A 68 22.02 3.05 -4.01
C PHE A 68 22.39 4.54 -4.10
N PRO A 69 22.66 5.06 -5.32
CA PRO A 69 22.90 6.48 -5.53
C PRO A 69 21.69 7.32 -5.05
N PRO A 70 21.91 8.53 -4.49
CA PRO A 70 20.82 9.40 -4.03
C PRO A 70 19.74 9.63 -5.08
N SER A 71 20.13 9.78 -6.35
CA SER A 71 19.22 10.00 -7.48
C SER A 71 18.28 8.84 -7.81
N PHE A 72 18.46 7.67 -7.20
CA PHE A 72 17.65 6.48 -7.49
C PHE A 72 16.33 6.44 -6.70
N PHE A 73 16.24 7.15 -5.56
CA PHE A 73 15.13 6.97 -4.61
C PHE A 73 14.35 8.24 -4.23
N ASP A 74 14.70 9.41 -4.77
CA ASP A 74 14.03 10.67 -4.41
C ASP A 74 12.50 10.60 -4.53
N SER A 75 11.95 9.81 -5.45
CA SER A 75 10.50 9.57 -5.59
C SER A 75 9.97 8.32 -4.88
N ILE A 76 10.81 7.31 -4.68
CA ILE A 76 10.43 6.01 -4.10
C ILE A 76 10.20 6.12 -2.59
N ASP A 77 10.98 6.94 -1.90
CA ASP A 77 10.82 7.13 -0.45
C ASP A 77 9.43 7.66 -0.10
N HIS A 78 9.01 8.73 -0.80
CA HIS A 78 7.69 9.31 -0.61
C HIS A 78 6.59 8.32 -0.96
N LEU A 79 6.73 7.59 -2.07
CA LEU A 79 5.75 6.60 -2.49
C LEU A 79 5.54 5.51 -1.43
N ILE A 80 6.62 4.97 -0.87
CA ILE A 80 6.53 3.88 0.11
C ILE A 80 5.84 4.35 1.41
N VAL A 81 6.21 5.53 1.90
CA VAL A 81 5.58 6.12 3.09
C VAL A 81 4.09 6.40 2.84
N HIS A 82 3.76 6.98 1.69
CA HIS A 82 2.36 7.26 1.34
C HIS A 82 1.53 5.99 1.21
N LEU A 83 2.08 4.93 0.60
CA LEU A 83 1.38 3.66 0.42
C LEU A 83 1.07 2.97 1.76
N LEU A 84 1.98 3.02 2.74
CA LEU A 84 1.72 2.49 4.08
C LEU A 84 0.60 3.24 4.78
N TYR A 85 0.67 4.58 4.75
CA TYR A 85 -0.37 5.44 5.31
C TYR A 85 -1.73 5.18 4.65
N GLU A 86 -1.76 5.12 3.33
CA GLU A 86 -2.98 4.82 2.59
C GLU A 86 -3.51 3.43 2.91
N ALA A 87 -2.63 2.43 3.01
CA ALA A 87 -3.02 1.07 3.39
C ALA A 87 -3.69 1.06 4.76
N ARG A 88 -3.10 1.73 5.75
CA ARG A 88 -3.65 1.84 7.10
C ARG A 88 -5.02 2.51 7.12
N VAL A 89 -5.17 3.64 6.43
CA VAL A 89 -6.39 4.46 6.51
C VAL A 89 -7.51 3.95 5.60
N GLY A 90 -7.19 3.43 4.42
CA GLY A 90 -8.19 3.05 3.42
C GLY A 90 -8.20 1.57 3.03
N GLY A 91 -7.57 0.70 3.81
CA GLY A 91 -7.61 -0.75 3.62
C GLY A 91 -6.67 -1.27 2.51
N LEU A 92 -7.07 -2.31 1.81
CA LEU A 92 -6.21 -2.95 0.80
C LEU A 92 -5.80 -1.96 -0.31
N VAL A 93 -4.49 -1.81 -0.52
CA VAL A 93 -3.94 -0.97 -1.61
C VAL A 93 -4.34 -1.53 -2.97
N GLN A 94 -4.41 -2.86 -3.10
CA GLN A 94 -4.83 -3.53 -4.33
C GLN A 94 -6.21 -3.06 -4.78
N CYS A 95 -7.20 -2.96 -3.88
CA CYS A 95 -8.57 -2.53 -4.15
C CYS A 95 -8.68 -1.09 -4.71
N ARG A 96 -7.59 -0.32 -4.65
CA ARG A 96 -7.52 1.06 -5.14
C ARG A 96 -6.70 1.20 -6.41
N TRP A 97 -6.14 0.11 -6.93
CA TRP A 97 -5.47 0.13 -8.23
C TRP A 97 -6.49 0.27 -9.35
N MET A 98 -6.20 1.20 -10.26
CA MET A 98 -7.04 1.45 -11.44
C MET A 98 -7.27 0.17 -12.26
N TYR A 99 -6.27 -0.71 -12.33
CA TYR A 99 -6.35 -1.97 -13.08
C TYR A 99 -7.46 -2.93 -12.58
N LEU A 100 -7.78 -2.98 -11.27
CA LEU A 100 -8.89 -3.82 -10.79
C LEU A 100 -10.24 -3.33 -11.29
N PHE A 101 -10.41 -2.01 -11.34
CA PHE A 101 -11.60 -1.38 -11.89
C PHE A 101 -11.67 -1.56 -13.40
N GLU A 102 -10.55 -1.40 -14.11
CA GLU A 102 -10.47 -1.66 -15.55
C GLU A 102 -10.81 -3.11 -15.87
N GLY A 103 -10.31 -4.08 -15.09
CA GLY A 103 -10.62 -5.50 -15.26
C GLY A 103 -12.09 -5.82 -14.97
N SER A 104 -12.67 -5.17 -13.95
CA SER A 104 -14.12 -5.31 -13.66
C SER A 104 -14.96 -4.75 -14.80
N PHE A 105 -14.58 -3.60 -15.36
CA PHE A 105 -15.25 -3.01 -16.51
C PHE A 105 -15.08 -3.88 -17.76
N GLN A 106 -13.89 -4.42 -18.01
CA GLN A 106 -13.64 -5.36 -19.10
C GLN A 106 -14.49 -6.62 -18.98
N ASN A 107 -14.64 -7.18 -17.78
CA ASN A 107 -15.52 -8.33 -17.55
C ASN A 107 -16.98 -8.01 -17.89
N GLU A 108 -17.48 -6.83 -17.51
CA GLU A 108 -18.83 -6.37 -17.89
C GLU A 108 -18.97 -6.22 -19.41
N LEU A 109 -17.92 -5.75 -20.10
CA LEU A 109 -17.91 -5.71 -21.56
C LEU A 109 -17.88 -7.12 -22.16
N TYR A 110 -17.15 -8.07 -21.58
CA TYR A 110 -17.10 -9.46 -22.05
C TYR A 110 -18.43 -10.23 -21.88
N GLU A 111 -19.37 -9.74 -21.05
CA GLU A 111 -20.73 -10.27 -21.00
C GLU A 111 -21.56 -9.89 -22.24
N HIS A 112 -21.13 -8.87 -22.98
CA HIS A 112 -21.86 -8.28 -24.10
C HIS A 112 -21.10 -8.34 -25.44
N TYR A 113 -19.78 -8.53 -25.41
CA TYR A 113 -18.88 -8.51 -26.55
C TYR A 113 -17.94 -9.73 -26.51
N ASP A 114 -17.52 -10.22 -27.68
CA ASP A 114 -16.55 -11.31 -27.75
C ASP A 114 -15.18 -10.87 -27.22
N SER A 115 -14.46 -11.76 -26.55
CA SER A 115 -13.20 -11.43 -25.87
C SER A 115 -12.07 -10.97 -26.79
N GLU A 116 -12.17 -11.28 -28.09
CA GLU A 116 -11.22 -10.88 -29.12
C GLU A 116 -11.66 -9.62 -29.89
N ASP A 117 -12.80 -9.02 -29.53
CA ASP A 117 -13.31 -7.83 -30.21
C ASP A 117 -12.40 -6.62 -29.92
N PRO A 118 -11.75 -6.03 -30.95
CA PRO A 118 -10.87 -4.88 -30.78
C PRO A 118 -11.61 -3.65 -30.22
N ILE A 119 -12.95 -3.60 -30.29
CA ILE A 119 -13.73 -2.50 -29.73
C ILE A 119 -13.59 -2.41 -28.21
N ILE A 120 -13.25 -3.50 -27.52
CA ILE A 120 -13.16 -3.53 -26.06
C ILE A 120 -12.06 -2.58 -25.56
N GLU A 121 -10.92 -2.52 -26.24
CA GLU A 121 -9.86 -1.57 -25.88
C GLU A 121 -10.31 -0.11 -26.08
N GLU A 122 -11.05 0.17 -27.15
CA GLU A 122 -11.62 1.49 -27.43
C GLU A 122 -12.66 1.90 -26.38
N LEU A 123 -13.53 0.97 -25.98
CA LEU A 123 -14.56 1.18 -24.95
C LEU A 123 -13.94 1.42 -23.58
N VAL A 124 -12.90 0.67 -23.21
CA VAL A 124 -12.13 0.92 -21.99
C VAL A 124 -11.51 2.32 -22.04
N ALA A 125 -10.87 2.69 -23.15
CA ALA A 125 -10.24 4.01 -23.27
C ALA A 125 -11.25 5.18 -23.21
N THR A 126 -12.45 5.01 -23.77
CA THR A 126 -13.43 6.09 -23.92
C THR A 126 -14.46 6.15 -22.80
N GLN A 127 -14.89 5.01 -22.26
CA GLN A 127 -16.04 4.92 -21.35
C GLN A 127 -15.67 4.62 -19.90
N PHE A 128 -14.45 4.14 -19.63
CA PHE A 128 -14.03 3.76 -18.28
C PHE A 128 -14.24 4.87 -17.26
N LYS A 129 -13.94 6.12 -17.61
CA LYS A 129 -14.08 7.26 -16.69
C LYS A 129 -15.51 7.44 -16.19
N ASP A 130 -16.49 7.31 -17.08
CA ASP A 130 -17.90 7.50 -16.73
C ASP A 130 -18.50 6.24 -16.10
N TRP A 131 -17.99 5.06 -16.44
CA TRP A 131 -18.26 3.84 -15.70
C TRP A 131 -17.74 3.92 -14.24
N PHE A 132 -16.49 4.36 -14.06
CA PHE A 132 -15.84 4.46 -12.75
C PHE A 132 -16.55 5.47 -11.84
N LYS A 133 -17.00 6.61 -12.36
CA LYS A 133 -17.81 7.56 -11.58
C LYS A 133 -19.12 6.94 -11.06
N ARG A 134 -19.72 6.03 -11.82
CA ARG A 134 -20.99 5.37 -11.46
C ARG A 134 -20.78 4.24 -10.44
N HIS A 135 -19.69 3.49 -10.56
CA HIS A 135 -19.48 2.25 -9.79
C HIS A 135 -18.38 2.33 -8.73
N GLY A 136 -17.39 3.22 -8.87
CA GLY A 136 -16.21 3.29 -8.00
C GLY A 136 -16.40 4.02 -6.66
N ALA A 137 -17.42 4.88 -6.54
CA ALA A 137 -17.66 5.65 -5.32
C ALA A 137 -18.21 4.82 -4.14
N GLY A 138 -18.72 3.61 -4.40
CA GLY A 138 -19.34 2.74 -3.38
C GLY A 138 -18.40 1.77 -2.68
N THR A 139 -17.24 1.45 -3.27
CA THR A 139 -16.39 0.33 -2.84
C THR A 139 -15.40 0.67 -1.73
N SER A 140 -15.17 1.95 -1.42
CA SER A 140 -14.22 2.38 -0.39
C SER A 140 -14.74 2.30 1.05
N ARG A 141 -16.04 2.02 1.28
CA ARG A 141 -16.64 2.04 2.63
C ARG A 141 -16.93 0.68 3.25
N THR A 142 -16.86 -0.42 2.50
CA THR A 142 -17.42 -1.71 2.97
C THR A 142 -16.39 -2.76 3.38
N ALA A 143 -15.12 -2.40 3.57
CA ALA A 143 -14.09 -3.34 4.02
C ALA A 143 -13.85 -3.36 5.55
N ASN A 144 -14.57 -2.52 6.32
CA ASN A 144 -14.49 -2.51 7.79
C ASN A 144 -15.89 -2.71 8.37
N SER A 145 -16.26 -3.96 8.64
CA SER A 145 -17.28 -4.28 9.63
C SER A 145 -16.70 -5.33 10.55
N GLU A 146 -16.89 -5.08 11.86
CA GLU A 146 -16.40 -5.82 13.04
C GLU A 146 -14.97 -5.42 13.45
N SER A 147 -14.74 -4.73 14.56
CA SER A 147 -15.58 -4.41 15.73
C SER A 147 -14.84 -3.34 16.55
N ASP A 148 -15.43 -2.16 16.72
CA ASP A 148 -15.01 -1.22 17.76
C ASP A 148 -16.28 -0.78 18.50
N GLU A 149 -16.52 -1.39 19.66
CA GLU A 149 -17.37 -0.80 20.69
C GLU A 149 -16.67 0.48 21.18
N GLU A 150 -17.28 1.64 20.93
CA GLU A 150 -16.89 2.90 21.56
C GLU A 150 -17.09 2.77 23.09
N PRO A 151 -16.10 3.12 23.94
CA PRO A 151 -16.40 3.38 25.33
C PRO A 151 -16.91 4.81 25.48
N ASP A 152 -18.02 4.93 26.19
CA ASP A 152 -18.70 6.17 26.54
C ASP A 152 -17.75 7.20 27.18
N GLU A 153 -17.70 8.40 26.60
CA GLU A 153 -17.26 9.61 27.29
C GLU A 153 -18.36 10.00 28.29
N ASP A 154 -18.12 9.85 29.59
CA ASP A 154 -18.60 10.82 30.57
C ASP A 154 -17.94 10.69 31.96
N SER A 155 -17.38 11.82 32.41
CA SER A 155 -17.17 12.26 33.80
C SER A 155 -16.18 11.50 34.70
N PHE A 156 -15.03 12.12 34.98
CA PHE A 156 -14.69 12.44 36.37
C PHE A 156 -13.66 13.59 36.45
N ASP A 157 -13.94 14.49 37.38
CA ASP A 157 -13.34 15.81 37.60
C ASP A 157 -11.92 15.81 38.19
N GLU A 158 -11.28 16.97 37.96
CA GLU A 158 -10.46 17.78 38.87
C GLU A 158 -9.10 17.30 39.42
N ASP A 159 -8.18 18.29 39.39
CA ASP A 159 -7.02 18.53 40.24
C ASP A 159 -5.68 17.83 39.93
N TYR A 160 -4.84 18.55 39.18
CA TYR A 160 -3.42 18.59 39.49
C TYR A 160 -2.96 20.04 39.69
N GLU A 161 -2.64 20.31 40.95
CA GLU A 161 -2.04 21.53 41.44
C GLU A 161 -0.71 21.85 40.74
N THR A 162 -0.48 23.16 40.60
CA THR A 162 0.76 23.75 40.12
C THR A 162 1.78 23.70 41.25
N GLU A 163 2.89 22.98 41.07
CA GLU A 163 4.10 23.21 41.86
C GLU A 163 5.24 23.64 40.94
N ASP A 164 5.47 24.96 40.96
CA ASP A 164 6.73 25.61 40.65
C ASP A 164 7.87 24.93 41.41
N ASN A 165 8.97 24.59 40.72
CA ASN A 165 10.29 24.68 41.34
C ASN A 165 11.38 24.93 40.30
N ASN A 166 11.91 26.16 40.41
CA ASN A 166 13.12 26.68 39.80
C ASN A 166 14.32 25.75 39.98
N TYR A 167 15.11 25.61 38.91
CA TYR A 167 16.53 25.28 39.02
C TYR A 167 17.32 26.48 38.47
N ASP A 168 17.95 27.21 39.39
CA ASP A 168 19.17 28.01 39.18
C ASP A 168 20.31 27.28 39.92
#